data_AF-A0A7C5V0M7-F1
#
_entry.id   AF-A0A7C5V0M7-F1
#
_cell.length_a   1.000
_cell.length_b   1.000
_cell.length_c   1.000
_cell.angle_alpha   90.00
_cell.angle_beta   90.00
_cell.angle_gamma   90.00
#
_symmetry.space_group_name_H-M   'P 1'
#
loop_
_entity.id
_entity.type
_entity.pdbx_description
1 polymer ?
#
loop_
_entity_poly.entity_id
_entity_poly.type
_entity_poly.pdbx_seq_one_letter_code
_entity_poly.pdbx_strand_id
1 'polypeptide(L)'
;MLTYAGQQGLDGAVAAGVLERAVQTLSSVMGRNPQLREQVRNLDDYFFWVVAHRLRRRAAKEPPVEYVGSIDELASLPGLTGPDWVESFENELALKELTANMTAETRFILDLRAEGYSWGEIARTLGVKRNTAQVKFLRGIEKARKGLM
;
A
#
# COMPACT_ATOMS: atom_id res chain seq x y z
N MET A 1 16.43 -3.48 9.81
CA MET A 1 15.35 -2.87 9.00
C MET A 1 15.90 -1.90 7.97
N LEU A 2 16.54 -0.79 8.36
CA LEU A 2 17.15 0.16 7.42
C LEU A 2 18.23 -0.48 6.53
N THR A 3 19.05 -1.35 7.12
CA THR A 3 20.01 -2.20 6.39
C THR A 3 19.35 -3.18 5.42
N TYR A 4 18.16 -3.71 5.75
CA TYR A 4 17.42 -4.62 4.87
C TYR A 4 16.74 -3.86 3.71
N ALA A 5 16.24 -2.65 3.96
CA ALA A 5 15.70 -1.78 2.91
C ALA A 5 16.79 -1.37 1.90
N GLY A 6 17.99 -1.01 2.39
CA GLY A 6 19.14 -0.71 1.53
C GLY A 6 19.54 -1.88 0.63
N GLN A 7 19.47 -3.13 1.13
CA GLN A 7 19.71 -4.32 0.32
C GLN A 7 18.65 -4.55 -0.78
N GLN A 8 17.48 -3.92 -0.67
CA GLN A 8 16.40 -3.99 -1.68
C GLN A 8 16.37 -2.74 -2.59
N GLY A 9 17.37 -1.85 -2.50
CA GLY A 9 17.41 -0.62 -3.29
C GLY A 9 16.40 0.45 -2.87
N LEU A 10 15.74 0.29 -1.72
CA LEU A 10 14.74 1.24 -1.22
C LEU A 10 15.37 2.25 -0.26
N ASP A 11 14.94 3.50 -0.35
CA ASP A 11 15.39 4.57 0.53
C ASP A 11 14.88 4.40 1.99
N GLY A 12 15.51 5.12 2.93
CA GLY A 12 15.18 5.06 4.34
C GLY A 12 13.79 5.61 4.70
N ALA A 13 13.28 6.59 3.96
CA ALA A 13 11.96 7.18 4.16
C ALA A 13 10.84 6.22 3.73
N VAL A 14 11.02 5.51 2.61
CA VAL A 14 10.13 4.43 2.15
C VAL A 14 10.09 3.32 3.19
N ALA A 15 11.24 2.94 3.74
CA ALA A 15 11.33 1.93 4.79
C ALA A 15 10.56 2.33 6.06
N ALA A 16 10.72 3.57 6.51
CA ALA A 16 9.98 4.10 7.66
C ALA A 16 8.47 4.09 7.43
N GLY A 17 8.02 4.52 6.24
CA GLY A 17 6.60 4.49 5.90
C GLY A 17 6.03 3.07 5.75
N VAL A 18 6.83 2.06 5.39
CA VAL A 18 6.39 0.66 5.40
C VAL A 18 6.25 0.15 6.83
N LEU A 19 7.20 0.50 7.69
CA LEU A 19 7.18 0.13 9.11
C LEU A 19 5.89 0.62 9.79
N GLU A 20 5.56 1.90 9.64
CA GLU A 20 4.39 2.51 10.28
C GLU A 20 3.09 1.83 9.85
N ARG A 21 2.90 1.61 8.54
CA ARG A 21 1.72 0.90 8.01
C ARG A 21 1.65 -0.55 8.47
N ALA A 22 2.80 -1.22 8.61
CA ALA A 22 2.85 -2.58 9.13
C ALA A 22 2.38 -2.64 10.58
N VAL A 23 2.84 -1.72 11.43
CA VAL A 23 2.37 -1.59 12.83
C VAL A 23 0.87 -1.32 12.87
N GLN A 24 0.38 -0.34 12.11
CA GLN A 24 -1.05 -0.01 12.07
C GLN A 24 -1.89 -1.22 11.63
N THR A 25 -1.45 -1.93 10.58
CA THR A 25 -2.16 -3.12 10.10
C THR A 25 -2.17 -4.21 11.15
N LEU A 26 -1.03 -4.54 11.74
CA LEU A 26 -0.93 -5.60 12.74
C LEU A 26 -1.78 -5.29 13.96
N SER A 27 -1.73 -4.06 14.47
CA SER A 27 -2.59 -3.61 15.56
C SER A 27 -4.07 -3.79 15.22
N SER A 28 -4.47 -3.36 14.02
CA SER A 28 -5.86 -3.48 13.56
C SER A 28 -6.31 -4.94 13.40
N VAL A 29 -5.45 -5.80 12.86
CA VAL A 29 -5.74 -7.23 12.64
C VAL A 29 -5.79 -8.01 13.93
N MET A 30 -4.84 -7.79 14.84
CA MET A 30 -4.82 -8.43 16.15
C MET A 30 -5.98 -7.97 17.03
N GLY A 31 -6.38 -6.69 16.94
CA GLY A 31 -7.58 -6.19 17.61
C GLY A 31 -8.87 -6.83 17.09
N ARG A 32 -8.94 -7.16 15.79
CA ARG A 32 -10.11 -7.81 15.17
C ARG A 32 -10.12 -9.33 15.31
N ASN A 33 -8.94 -9.95 15.46
CA ASN A 33 -8.77 -11.40 15.54
C ASN A 33 -7.88 -11.78 16.74
N PRO A 34 -8.42 -11.84 17.95
CA PRO A 34 -7.65 -12.14 19.17
C PRO A 34 -6.90 -13.48 19.11
N GLN A 35 -7.49 -14.48 18.45
CA GLN A 35 -6.88 -15.80 18.22
C GLN A 35 -5.56 -15.72 17.44
N LEU A 36 -5.42 -14.72 16.57
CA LEU A 36 -4.20 -14.51 15.79
C LEU A 36 -3.06 -14.02 16.69
N ARG A 37 -3.39 -13.24 17.73
CA ARG A 37 -2.44 -12.82 18.76
C ARG A 37 -1.94 -14.01 19.59
N GLU A 38 -2.83 -14.94 19.92
CA GLU A 38 -2.49 -16.14 20.69
C GLU A 38 -1.62 -17.14 19.91
N GLN A 39 -1.76 -17.17 18.58
CA GLN A 39 -0.98 -18.05 17.70
C GLN A 39 0.42 -17.53 17.39
N VAL A 40 0.67 -16.22 17.54
CA VAL A 40 1.98 -15.61 17.27
C VAL A 40 2.88 -15.79 18.49
N ARG A 41 3.80 -16.75 18.41
CA ARG A 41 4.75 -17.08 19.49
C ARG A 41 5.81 -16.01 19.72
N ASN A 42 6.32 -15.40 18.64
CA ASN A 42 7.28 -14.30 18.70
C ASN A 42 6.76 -13.14 17.85
N LEU A 43 6.38 -12.05 18.52
CA LEU A 43 5.82 -10.88 17.86
C LEU A 43 6.88 -10.13 17.04
N ASP A 44 8.13 -10.09 17.50
CA ASP A 44 9.20 -9.35 16.86
C ASP A 44 9.60 -9.99 15.53
N ASP A 45 9.76 -11.33 15.52
CA ASP A 45 10.05 -12.08 14.29
C ASP A 45 8.90 -11.97 13.29
N TYR A 46 7.66 -12.06 13.77
CA TYR A 46 6.48 -11.93 12.94
C TYR A 46 6.37 -10.53 12.33
N PHE A 47 6.59 -9.49 13.15
CA PHE A 47 6.63 -8.10 12.71
C PHE A 47 7.71 -7.88 11.66
N PHE A 48 8.93 -8.37 11.91
CA PHE A 48 10.04 -8.29 10.97
C PHE A 48 9.67 -8.93 9.63
N TRP A 49 9.09 -10.13 9.66
CA TRP A 49 8.67 -10.83 8.45
C TRP A 49 7.61 -10.06 7.65
N VAL A 50 6.62 -9.47 8.32
CA VAL A 50 5.58 -8.66 7.68
C VAL A 50 6.17 -7.45 6.97
N VAL A 51 7.06 -6.71 7.64
CA VAL A 51 7.73 -5.54 7.05
C VAL A 51 8.64 -5.96 5.89
N ALA A 52 9.43 -7.01 6.06
CA ALA A 52 10.30 -7.55 5.00
C ALA A 52 9.50 -7.97 3.76
N HIS A 53 8.35 -8.62 3.98
CA HIS A 53 7.44 -9.02 2.91
C HIS A 53 6.84 -7.80 2.17
N ARG A 54 6.44 -6.77 2.90
CA ARG A 54 5.91 -5.52 2.32
C ARG A 54 6.97 -4.76 1.53
N LEU A 55 8.19 -4.64 2.06
CA LEU A 55 9.31 -4.02 1.36
C LEU A 55 9.59 -4.74 0.05
N ARG A 56 9.67 -6.07 0.07
CA ARG A 56 9.89 -6.88 -1.14
C ARG A 56 8.80 -6.69 -2.19
N ARG A 57 7.53 -6.63 -1.78
CA ARG A 57 6.41 -6.37 -2.70
C ARG A 57 6.47 -4.96 -3.30
N ARG A 58 6.96 -3.99 -2.53
CA ARG A 58 7.12 -2.60 -3.01
C ARG A 58 8.25 -2.50 -4.03
N ALA A 59 9.42 -3.06 -3.70
CA ALA A 59 10.56 -3.14 -4.61
C ALA A 59 10.19 -3.86 -5.92
N ALA A 60 9.37 -4.92 -5.85
CA ALA A 60 8.91 -5.63 -7.05
C ALA A 60 7.93 -4.84 -7.95
N LYS A 61 7.35 -3.73 -7.47
CA LYS A 61 6.49 -2.84 -8.27
C LYS A 61 7.26 -1.68 -8.89
N GLU A 62 8.44 -1.36 -8.39
CA GLU A 62 9.27 -0.31 -8.96
C GLU A 62 10.03 -0.88 -10.15
N PRO A 63 9.97 -0.22 -11.33
CA PRO A 63 10.80 -0.63 -12.45
C PRO A 63 12.28 -0.54 -12.04
N PRO A 64 13.13 -1.45 -12.51
CA PRO A 64 14.56 -1.36 -12.24
C PRO A 64 15.07 0.00 -12.75
N VAL A 65 15.83 0.71 -11.89
CA VAL A 65 16.48 1.95 -12.28
C VAL A 65 17.53 1.62 -13.33
N GLU A 66 17.26 1.99 -14.57
CA GLU A 66 18.20 1.83 -15.68
C GLU A 66 19.11 3.06 -15.75
N TYR A 67 20.41 2.82 -15.88
CA TYR A 67 21.36 3.89 -16.13
C TYR A 67 21.23 4.36 -17.57
N VAL A 68 20.57 5.49 -17.78
CA VAL A 68 20.45 6.11 -19.10
C VAL A 68 21.51 7.20 -19.24
N GLY A 69 22.77 6.76 -19.41
CA GLY A 69 23.87 7.60 -19.87
C GLY A 69 24.02 8.99 -19.21
N SER A 70 24.26 10.01 -20.03
CA SER A 70 24.42 11.41 -19.63
C SER A 70 23.08 12.17 -19.50
N ILE A 71 23.08 13.32 -18.83
CA ILE A 71 21.89 14.18 -18.71
C ILE A 71 21.37 14.62 -20.08
N ASP A 72 22.26 14.80 -21.06
CA ASP A 72 21.88 15.16 -22.43
C ASP A 72 21.16 14.00 -23.15
N GLU A 73 21.62 12.76 -22.93
CA GLU A 73 20.95 11.56 -23.46
C GLU A 73 19.60 11.32 -22.78
N LEU A 74 19.51 11.57 -21.46
CA LEU A 74 18.26 11.60 -20.73
C LEU A 74 17.30 12.59 -21.39
N ALA A 75 17.68 13.87 -21.53
CA ALA A 75 16.85 14.92 -22.13
C ALA A 75 16.36 14.62 -23.56
N SER A 76 17.06 13.75 -24.29
CA SER A 76 16.70 13.31 -25.65
C SER A 76 15.69 12.15 -25.69
N LEU A 77 15.36 11.53 -24.55
CA LEU A 77 14.39 10.43 -24.49
C LEU A 77 12.98 10.91 -24.85
N PRO A 78 12.32 10.25 -25.82
CA PRO A 78 10.92 10.51 -26.11
C PRO A 78 10.04 10.12 -24.91
N GLY A 79 9.20 11.04 -24.44
CA GLY A 79 8.31 10.83 -23.28
C GLY A 79 8.75 11.52 -21.99
N LEU A 80 9.82 12.32 -22.00
CA LEU A 80 10.22 13.16 -20.85
C LEU A 80 9.41 14.45 -20.68
N THR A 81 8.36 14.65 -21.47
CA THR A 81 7.28 15.54 -21.02
C THR A 81 6.71 14.90 -19.77
N GLY A 82 7.07 15.45 -18.61
CA GLY A 82 6.49 15.04 -17.33
C GLY A 82 4.97 14.98 -17.45
N PRO A 83 4.29 14.10 -16.68
CA PRO A 83 2.84 14.04 -16.69
C PRO A 83 2.28 15.45 -16.52
N ASP A 84 1.19 15.77 -17.21
CA ASP A 84 0.56 17.08 -17.10
C ASP A 84 0.40 17.37 -15.61
N TRP A 85 1.14 18.38 -15.14
CA TRP A 85 1.27 18.63 -13.71
C TRP A 85 -0.11 18.98 -13.13
N VAL A 86 -0.97 19.59 -13.95
CA VAL A 86 -2.35 19.92 -13.61
C VAL A 86 -3.15 18.63 -13.43
N GLU A 87 -3.10 17.72 -14.40
CA GLU A 87 -3.78 16.42 -14.31
C GLU A 87 -3.31 15.60 -13.10
N SER A 88 -2.00 15.60 -12.83
CA SER A 88 -1.42 14.91 -11.67
C SER A 88 -1.91 15.49 -10.35
N PHE A 89 -1.96 16.82 -10.25
CA PHE A 89 -2.47 17.53 -9.09
C PHE A 89 -3.97 17.29 -8.87
N GLU A 90 -4.77 17.38 -9.93
CA GLU A 90 -6.21 17.10 -9.89
C GLU A 90 -6.50 15.66 -9.47
N ASN A 91 -5.75 14.69 -10.00
CA ASN A 91 -5.85 13.29 -9.60
C ASN A 91 -5.50 13.09 -8.12
N GLU A 92 -4.44 13.74 -7.63
CA GLU A 92 -4.06 13.66 -6.21
C GLU A 92 -5.15 14.27 -5.31
N LEU A 93 -5.71 15.42 -5.69
CA LEU A 93 -6.79 16.08 -4.97
C LEU A 93 -8.04 15.20 -4.93
N ALA A 94 -8.48 14.67 -6.08
CA ALA A 94 -9.63 13.78 -6.17
C ALA A 94 -9.44 12.51 -5.31
N LEU A 95 -8.22 11.95 -5.28
CA LEU A 95 -7.91 10.81 -4.44
C LEU A 95 -7.99 11.15 -2.94
N LYS A 96 -7.49 12.32 -2.53
CA LYS A 96 -7.59 12.81 -1.15
C LYS A 96 -9.03 13.00 -0.72
N GLU A 97 -9.86 13.62 -1.57
CA GLU A 97 -11.27 13.84 -1.28
C GLU A 97 -12.05 12.52 -1.18
N LEU A 98 -11.81 11.60 -2.12
CA LEU A 98 -12.45 10.29 -2.10
C LEU A 98 -12.06 9.50 -0.85
N THR A 99 -10.77 9.47 -0.50
CA THR A 99 -10.28 8.74 0.67
C THR A 99 -10.75 9.37 1.98
N ALA A 100 -10.95 10.69 2.05
CA ALA A 100 -11.55 11.36 3.20
C ALA A 100 -12.99 10.90 3.45
N ASN A 101 -13.76 10.66 2.38
CA ASN A 101 -15.15 10.19 2.44
C ASN A 101 -15.32 8.68 2.64
N MET A 102 -14.22 7.91 2.61
CA MET A 102 -14.27 6.47 2.86
C MET A 102 -14.47 6.15 4.35
N THR A 103 -15.21 5.08 4.61
CA THR A 103 -15.24 4.47 5.95
C THR A 103 -13.88 3.90 6.31
N ALA A 104 -13.58 3.77 7.60
CA ALA A 104 -12.32 3.18 8.08
C ALA A 104 -12.08 1.77 7.51
N GLU A 105 -13.13 0.95 7.35
CA GLU A 105 -13.03 -0.38 6.73
C GLU A 105 -12.65 -0.27 5.24
N THR A 106 -13.26 0.65 4.49
CA THR A 106 -12.98 0.81 3.05
C THR A 106 -11.55 1.31 2.83
N ARG A 107 -11.10 2.28 3.65
CA ARG A 107 -9.73 2.81 3.61
C ARG A 107 -8.71 1.71 3.94
N PHE A 108 -8.98 0.89 4.95
CA PHE A 108 -8.14 -0.26 5.29
C PHE A 108 -8.01 -1.26 4.13
N ILE A 109 -9.10 -1.54 3.40
CA ILE A 109 -9.05 -2.41 2.22
C ILE A 109 -8.26 -1.75 1.08
N LEU A 110 -8.41 -0.44 0.88
CA LEU A 110 -7.64 0.33 -0.10
C LEU A 110 -6.13 0.22 0.17
N ASP A 111 -5.72 0.41 1.43
CA ASP A 111 -4.31 0.33 1.84
C ASP A 111 -3.72 -1.05 1.54
N LEU A 112 -4.42 -2.13 1.89
CA LEU A 112 -3.99 -3.49 1.59
C LEU A 112 -3.89 -3.74 0.07
N ARG A 113 -4.82 -3.21 -0.73
CA ARG A 113 -4.76 -3.30 -2.19
C ARG A 113 -3.57 -2.54 -2.76
N ALA A 114 -3.29 -1.33 -2.27
CA ALA A 114 -2.14 -0.52 -2.66
C ALA A 114 -0.82 -1.23 -2.34
N GLU A 115 -0.75 -1.95 -1.22
CA GLU A 115 0.39 -2.79 -0.83
C GLU A 115 0.48 -4.11 -1.62
N GLY A 116 -0.49 -4.40 -2.49
CA GLY A 116 -0.47 -5.56 -3.40
C GLY A 116 -1.09 -6.84 -2.84
N TYR A 117 -1.81 -6.78 -1.72
CA TYR A 117 -2.53 -7.94 -1.20
C TYR A 117 -3.63 -8.36 -2.19
N SER A 118 -3.75 -9.68 -2.39
CA SER A 118 -4.84 -10.29 -3.16
C SER A 118 -6.16 -10.25 -2.39
N TRP A 119 -7.29 -10.34 -3.10
CA TRP A 119 -8.60 -10.45 -2.45
C TRP A 119 -8.72 -11.62 -1.47
N GLY A 120 -8.00 -12.72 -1.71
CA GLY A 120 -7.99 -13.88 -0.80
C GLY A 120 -7.22 -13.59 0.49
N GLU A 121 -6.12 -12.84 0.41
CA GLU A 121 -5.39 -12.39 1.61
C GLU A 121 -6.21 -11.35 2.39
N ILE A 122 -6.80 -10.37 1.71
CA ILE A 122 -7.65 -9.35 2.35
C ILE A 122 -8.85 -10.00 3.05
N ALA A 123 -9.50 -10.96 2.40
CA ALA A 123 -10.65 -11.66 3.00
C ALA A 123 -10.27 -12.43 4.26
N ARG A 124 -9.10 -13.09 4.28
CA ARG A 124 -8.54 -13.71 5.50
C ARG A 124 -8.30 -12.68 6.60
N THR A 125 -7.70 -11.54 6.26
CA THR A 125 -7.45 -10.44 7.20
C THR A 125 -8.74 -9.90 7.83
N LEU A 126 -9.83 -9.85 7.05
CA LEU A 126 -11.14 -9.37 7.48
C LEU A 126 -12.03 -10.46 8.11
N GLY A 127 -11.63 -11.73 8.09
CA GLY A 127 -12.47 -12.85 8.56
C GLY A 127 -13.71 -13.11 7.70
N VAL A 128 -13.67 -12.81 6.40
CA VAL A 128 -14.80 -12.97 5.46
C VAL A 128 -14.43 -13.81 4.24
N LYS A 129 -15.41 -14.10 3.37
CA LYS A 129 -15.16 -14.75 2.07
C LYS A 129 -14.58 -13.75 1.06
N ARG A 130 -13.80 -14.25 0.09
CA ARG A 130 -13.18 -13.45 -1.00
C ARG A 130 -14.14 -12.47 -1.66
N ASN A 131 -15.29 -12.98 -2.12
CA ASN A 131 -16.30 -12.16 -2.81
C ASN A 131 -16.90 -11.10 -1.87
N THR A 132 -17.06 -11.42 -0.58
CA THR A 132 -17.56 -10.47 0.42
C THR A 132 -16.60 -9.30 0.59
N ALA A 133 -15.28 -9.54 0.65
CA ALA A 133 -14.29 -8.47 0.74
C ALA A 133 -14.34 -7.52 -0.48
N GLN A 134 -14.44 -8.09 -1.69
CA GLN A 134 -14.55 -7.31 -2.91
C GLN A 134 -15.84 -6.49 -2.96
N VAL A 135 -16.99 -7.08 -2.62
CA VAL A 135 -18.29 -6.39 -2.60
C VAL A 135 -18.29 -5.27 -1.55
N LYS A 136 -17.73 -5.51 -0.36
CA LYS A 136 -17.60 -4.48 0.68
C LYS A 136 -16.79 -3.28 0.18
N PHE A 137 -15.65 -3.54 -0.47
CA PHE A 137 -14.81 -2.48 -1.03
C PHE A 137 -15.53 -1.66 -2.10
N LEU A 138 -16.14 -2.32 -3.08
CA LEU A 138 -16.85 -1.64 -4.17
C LEU A 138 -18.01 -0.79 -3.64
N ARG A 139 -18.79 -1.30 -2.69
CA ARG A 139 -19.86 -0.54 -2.04
C ARG A 139 -19.33 0.64 -1.23
N GLY A 140 -18.19 0.45 -0.56
CA GLY A 140 -17.50 1.51 0.18
C GLY A 140 -17.06 2.66 -0.72
N ILE A 141 -16.46 2.34 -1.88
CA ILE A 141 -16.09 3.33 -2.90
C ILE A 141 -17.33 4.05 -3.43
N GLU A 142 -18.38 3.29 -3.80
CA GLU A 142 -19.60 3.88 -4.33
C GLU A 142 -20.23 4.85 -3.34
N LYS A 143 -20.24 4.50 -2.05
CA LYS A 143 -20.72 5.38 -0.99
C LYS A 143 -19.84 6.63 -0.83
N ALA A 144 -18.52 6.48 -0.86
CA ALA A 144 -17.60 7.61 -0.76
C ALA A 144 -17.76 8.56 -1.96
N ARG A 145 -17.92 8.03 -3.17
CA ARG A 145 -18.18 8.81 -4.39
C ARG A 145 -19.47 9.61 -4.29
N LYS A 146 -20.55 9.03 -3.75
CA LYS A 146 -21.81 9.74 -3.52
C LYS A 146 -21.71 10.85 -2.47
N GLY A 147 -20.71 10.82 -1.59
CA GLY A 147 -20.46 11.90 -0.64
C GLY A 147 -19.69 13.08 -1.22
N LEU A 148 -19.17 12.94 -2.46
CA LEU A 148 -18.48 14.00 -3.21
C LEU A 148 -19.42 14.76 -4.17
N MET A 149 -20.61 14.21 -4.44
CA MET A 149 -21.66 14.82 -5.26
C MET A 149 -22.71 15.48 -4.36
#